data_AF-A0AAV5UBQ7-F1
#
_entry.id   AF-A0AAV5UBQ7-F1
#
_cell.length_a   1.000
_cell.length_b   1.000
_cell.length_c   1.000
_cell.angle_alpha   90.00
_cell.angle_beta   90.00
_cell.angle_gamma   90.00
#
_symmetry.space_group_name_H-M   'P 1'
#
loop_
_entity.id
_entity.type
_entity.pdbx_description
1 polymer ?
#
loop_
_entity_poly.entity_id
_entity_poly.type
_entity_poly.pdbx_seq_one_letter_code
_entity_poly.pdbx_strand_id
1 'polypeptide(L)'
;MLLTLLHPRMILLSLYFLTLGLFNGFVLGIYPTCFAFTKSLSAYRYLPAAAMVLVGMGDVIMGLILSFLSRRIRNFGLVHSLIFGVILLSIAYSLIFLSVSEWAFVHPTEQPSRLIQPSVILCLSISFIFGLADACVMTARTVICAVAMPERRDQVFAVSKLHQSLSSAIMFFTTPAMSVTNFIALLGG
;
A
#
# COMPACT_ATOMS: atom_id res chain seq x y z
N MET A 1 22.44 -4.65 -14.89
CA MET A 1 21.53 -4.98 -13.77
C MET A 1 22.30 -5.22 -12.48
N LEU A 2 23.23 -6.18 -12.40
CA LEU A 2 24.01 -6.47 -11.17
C LEU A 2 24.88 -5.29 -10.68
N LEU A 3 25.57 -4.60 -11.59
CA LEU A 3 26.30 -3.35 -11.28
C LEU A 3 25.38 -2.22 -10.80
N THR A 4 24.12 -2.21 -11.24
CA THR A 4 23.12 -1.22 -10.84
C THR A 4 22.62 -1.51 -9.41
N LEU A 5 22.58 -2.77 -8.99
CA LEU A 5 22.18 -3.20 -7.63
C LEU A 5 23.21 -2.80 -6.56
N LEU A 6 24.51 -2.90 -6.87
CA LEU A 6 25.60 -2.65 -5.93
C LEU A 6 25.95 -1.17 -5.74
N HIS A 7 25.27 -0.26 -6.46
CA HIS A 7 25.53 1.16 -6.33
C HIS A 7 25.03 1.68 -4.98
N PRO A 8 25.83 2.41 -4.18
CA PRO A 8 25.48 2.79 -2.80
C PRO A 8 24.15 3.56 -2.70
N ARG A 9 23.84 4.41 -3.68
CA ARG A 9 22.54 5.10 -3.78
C ARG A 9 21.36 4.15 -3.99
N MET A 10 21.55 3.07 -4.75
CA MET A 10 20.52 2.06 -5.02
C MET A 10 20.30 1.14 -3.83
N ILE A 11 21.33 0.89 -3.03
CA ILE A 11 21.21 0.13 -1.77
C ILE A 11 20.31 0.89 -0.78
N LEU A 12 20.53 2.18 -0.57
CA LEU A 12 19.66 2.99 0.29
C LEU A 12 18.21 3.03 -0.24
N LEU A 13 18.05 3.12 -1.56
CA LEU A 13 16.75 3.14 -2.23
C LEU A 13 16.04 1.79 -2.18
N SER A 14 16.80 0.69 -2.11
CA SER A 14 16.25 -0.66 -2.01
C SER A 14 15.44 -0.84 -0.72
N LEU A 15 15.90 -0.27 0.41
CA LEU A 15 15.19 -0.31 1.68
C LEU A 15 13.81 0.35 1.55
N TYR A 16 13.76 1.52 0.91
CA TYR A 16 12.51 2.22 0.61
C TYR A 16 11.58 1.36 -0.27
N PHE A 17 12.10 0.74 -1.34
CA PHE A 17 11.30 -0.13 -2.21
C PHE A 17 10.82 -1.42 -1.52
N LEU A 18 11.58 -1.95 -0.57
CA LEU A 18 11.15 -3.09 0.25
C LEU A 18 9.95 -2.70 1.13
N THR A 19 10.00 -1.54 1.81
CA THR A 19 8.86 -1.06 2.61
C THR A 19 7.62 -0.83 1.75
N LEU A 20 7.77 -0.31 0.52
CA LEU A 20 6.66 -0.21 -0.44
C LEU A 20 6.09 -1.56 -0.86
N GLY A 21 6.92 -2.60 -0.94
CA GLY A 21 6.46 -3.96 -1.22
C GLY A 21 5.67 -4.58 -0.08
N LEU A 22 6.03 -4.27 1.17
CA LEU A 22 5.23 -4.65 2.34
C LEU A 22 3.86 -3.97 2.31
N PHE A 23 3.84 -2.66 2.06
CA PHE A 23 2.59 -1.91 1.89
C PHE A 23 1.67 -2.54 0.82
N ASN A 24 2.21 -2.75 -0.38
CA ASN A 24 1.42 -3.27 -1.50
C ASN A 24 0.93 -4.70 -1.27
N GLY A 25 1.76 -5.55 -0.66
CA GLY A 25 1.34 -6.90 -0.27
C GLY A 25 0.17 -6.85 0.72
N PHE A 26 0.20 -5.91 1.67
CA PHE A 26 -0.84 -5.76 2.67
C PHE A 26 -2.17 -5.38 2.02
N VAL A 27 -2.17 -4.36 1.16
CA VAL A 27 -3.38 -3.86 0.48
C VAL A 27 -3.99 -4.93 -0.42
N LEU A 28 -3.16 -5.66 -1.18
CA LEU A 28 -3.65 -6.59 -2.20
C LEU A 28 -4.03 -7.97 -1.65
N GLY A 29 -3.41 -8.45 -0.58
CA GLY A 29 -3.68 -9.80 -0.07
C GLY A 29 -4.19 -9.85 1.36
N ILE A 30 -3.54 -9.16 2.31
CA ILE A 30 -3.94 -9.26 3.72
C ILE A 30 -5.28 -8.56 3.95
N TYR A 31 -5.43 -7.31 3.49
CA TYR A 31 -6.63 -6.52 3.75
C TYR A 31 -7.93 -7.17 3.21
N PRO A 32 -7.98 -7.71 1.98
CA PRO A 32 -9.17 -8.39 1.46
C PRO A 32 -9.50 -9.69 2.20
N THR A 33 -8.49 -10.41 2.71
CA THR A 33 -8.72 -11.65 3.47
C THR A 33 -9.42 -11.40 4.81
N CYS A 34 -9.27 -10.21 5.40
CA CYS A 34 -9.99 -9.80 6.62
C CYS A 34 -11.50 -9.90 6.46
N PHE A 35 -12.00 -9.53 5.28
CA PHE A 35 -13.43 -9.52 5.02
C PHE A 35 -14.00 -10.93 5.02
N ALA A 36 -13.20 -11.92 4.58
CA ALA A 36 -13.58 -13.32 4.61
C ALA A 36 -13.54 -13.89 6.04
N PHE A 37 -12.60 -13.46 6.87
CA PHE A 37 -12.46 -13.92 8.27
C PHE A 37 -13.36 -13.19 9.26
N THR A 38 -13.95 -12.05 8.89
CA THR A 38 -14.86 -11.30 9.74
C THR A 38 -16.29 -11.80 9.54
N LYS A 39 -16.90 -12.42 10.57
CA LYS A 39 -18.23 -13.05 10.48
C LYS A 39 -19.36 -12.09 10.07
N SER A 40 -19.28 -10.81 10.43
CA SER A 40 -20.27 -9.79 10.00
C SER A 40 -20.15 -9.42 8.52
N LEU A 41 -18.98 -9.63 7.91
CA LEU A 41 -18.69 -9.32 6.51
C LEU A 41 -18.72 -10.56 5.62
N SER A 42 -18.55 -11.76 6.18
CA SER A 42 -18.52 -13.02 5.43
C SER A 42 -19.85 -13.34 4.72
N ALA A 43 -20.96 -12.71 5.15
CA ALA A 43 -22.23 -12.72 4.43
C ALA A 43 -22.12 -12.09 3.03
N TYR A 44 -21.20 -11.14 2.82
CA TYR A 44 -20.97 -10.44 1.57
C TYR A 44 -19.79 -11.04 0.80
N ARG A 45 -20.02 -12.18 0.12
CA ARG A 45 -18.99 -12.92 -0.64
C ARG A 45 -18.24 -12.07 -1.69
N TYR A 46 -18.90 -11.08 -2.29
CA TYR A 46 -18.31 -10.21 -3.32
C TYR A 46 -17.59 -8.97 -2.76
N LEU A 47 -17.60 -8.77 -1.45
CA LEU A 47 -17.00 -7.59 -0.82
C LEU A 47 -15.48 -7.45 -1.08
N PRO A 48 -14.66 -8.53 -1.02
CA PRO A 48 -13.24 -8.44 -1.38
C PRO A 48 -13.03 -8.00 -2.83
N ALA A 49 -13.86 -8.49 -3.76
CA ALA A 49 -13.78 -8.11 -5.16
C ALA A 49 -14.17 -6.63 -5.36
N ALA A 50 -15.25 -6.18 -4.73
CA ALA A 50 -15.68 -4.78 -4.77
C ALA A 50 -14.63 -3.83 -4.17
N ALA A 51 -13.98 -4.22 -3.09
CA ALA A 51 -12.87 -3.49 -2.49
C ALA A 51 -11.69 -3.31 -3.46
N MET A 52 -11.28 -4.37 -4.18
CA MET A 52 -10.20 -4.28 -5.18
C MET A 52 -10.58 -3.42 -6.38
N VAL A 53 -11.85 -3.44 -6.81
CA VAL A 53 -12.34 -2.53 -7.86
C VAL A 53 -12.22 -1.07 -7.38
N LEU A 54 -12.56 -0.78 -6.12
CA LEU A 54 -12.42 0.58 -5.58
C LEU A 54 -10.97 1.02 -5.38
N VAL A 55 -10.05 0.11 -5.02
CA VAL A 55 -8.61 0.40 -5.05
C VAL A 55 -8.22 0.86 -6.46
N GLY A 56 -8.56 0.08 -7.49
CA GLY A 56 -8.25 0.43 -8.87
C GLY A 56 -8.90 1.74 -9.34
N MET A 57 -10.14 2.02 -8.92
CA MET A 57 -10.78 3.30 -9.21
C MET A 57 -10.06 4.47 -8.52
N GLY A 58 -9.68 4.32 -7.25
CA GLY A 58 -8.90 5.30 -6.50
C GLY A 58 -7.57 5.59 -7.19
N ASP A 59 -6.86 4.55 -7.63
CA ASP A 59 -5.61 4.67 -8.35
C ASP A 59 -5.74 5.52 -9.62
N VAL A 60 -6.74 5.22 -10.46
CA VAL A 60 -6.98 5.94 -11.71
C VAL A 60 -7.33 7.40 -11.43
N ILE A 61 -8.24 7.66 -10.48
CA ILE A 61 -8.66 9.02 -10.13
C ILE A 61 -7.47 9.83 -9.63
N MET A 62 -6.67 9.27 -8.72
CA MET A 62 -5.52 9.99 -8.18
C MET A 62 -4.41 10.16 -9.22
N GLY A 63 -4.19 9.18 -10.09
CA GLY A 63 -3.28 9.30 -11.22
C GLY A 63 -3.67 10.45 -12.17
N LEU A 64 -4.96 10.65 -12.42
CA LEU A 64 -5.46 11.80 -13.19
C LEU A 64 -5.23 13.13 -12.45
N ILE A 65 -5.51 13.18 -11.15
CA ILE A 65 -5.28 14.36 -10.31
C ILE A 65 -3.79 14.74 -10.31
N LEU A 66 -2.90 13.78 -10.06
CA LEU A 66 -1.45 13.98 -10.08
C LEU A 66 -0.96 14.40 -11.47
N SER A 67 -1.49 13.80 -12.53
CA SER A 67 -1.17 14.17 -13.91
C SER A 67 -1.57 15.62 -14.21
N PHE A 68 -2.75 16.05 -13.76
CA PHE A 68 -3.20 17.43 -13.92
C PHE A 68 -2.35 18.40 -13.09
N LEU A 69 -2.04 18.04 -11.85
CA LEU A 69 -1.28 18.87 -10.92
C LEU A 69 0.19 19.02 -11.34
N SER A 70 0.79 17.96 -11.91
CA SER A 70 2.15 17.98 -12.44
C SER A 70 2.33 18.95 -13.62
N ARG A 71 1.28 19.16 -14.43
CA ARG A 71 1.28 20.16 -15.51
C ARG A 71 1.20 21.59 -14.98
N ARG A 72 0.57 21.78 -13.82
CA ARG A 72 0.31 23.10 -13.23
C ARG A 72 1.48 23.61 -12.40
N ILE A 73 2.29 22.72 -11.81
CA ILE A 73 3.34 23.10 -10.87
C ILE A 73 4.70 22.54 -11.32
N ARG A 74 5.62 23.45 -11.65
CA ARG A 74 6.99 23.12 -12.06
C ARG A 74 7.76 22.59 -10.85
N ASN A 75 8.38 21.42 -10.96
CA ASN A 75 9.09 20.68 -9.89
C ASN A 75 8.21 20.02 -8.80
N PHE A 76 6.92 19.78 -9.06
CA PHE A 76 6.01 19.11 -8.11
C PHE A 76 6.29 17.61 -7.89
N GLY A 77 7.27 17.04 -8.59
CA GLY A 77 7.29 15.61 -8.91
C GLY A 77 7.51 14.66 -7.73
N LEU A 78 8.29 15.03 -6.72
CA LEU A 78 8.73 14.08 -5.70
C LEU A 78 8.14 14.34 -4.31
N VAL A 79 8.48 15.48 -3.72
CA VAL A 79 8.18 15.79 -2.31
C VAL A 79 6.67 15.89 -2.08
N HIS A 80 5.94 16.54 -2.99
CA HIS A 80 4.50 16.73 -2.84
C HIS A 80 3.71 15.42 -2.99
N SER A 81 4.09 14.58 -3.96
CA SER A 81 3.48 13.25 -4.15
C SER A 81 3.73 12.36 -2.94
N LEU A 82 4.93 12.41 -2.36
CA LEU A 82 5.26 11.67 -1.14
C LEU A 82 4.47 12.16 0.07
N ILE A 83 4.41 13.47 0.31
CA ILE A 83 3.65 14.03 1.44
C ILE A 83 2.17 13.64 1.34
N PHE A 84 1.57 13.77 0.14
CA PHE A 84 0.18 13.42 -0.07
C PHE A 84 -0.07 11.91 0.15
N GLY A 85 0.84 11.06 -0.35
CA GLY A 85 0.80 9.63 -0.11
C GLY A 85 0.90 9.27 1.38
N VAL A 86 1.83 9.89 2.12
CA VAL A 86 1.99 9.66 3.57
C VAL A 86 0.73 10.08 4.33
N ILE A 87 0.14 11.23 4.03
CA ILE A 87 -1.10 11.68 4.68
C ILE A 87 -2.23 10.67 4.43
N LEU A 88 -2.43 10.24 3.19
CA LEU A 88 -3.46 9.26 2.84
C LEU A 88 -3.23 7.91 3.54
N LEU A 89 -1.97 7.44 3.59
CA LEU A 89 -1.59 6.22 4.30
C LEU A 89 -1.84 6.33 5.80
N SER A 90 -1.45 7.43 6.43
CA SER A 90 -1.69 7.66 7.86
C SER A 90 -3.19 7.65 8.19
N ILE A 91 -4.02 8.24 7.32
CA ILE A 91 -5.48 8.21 7.47
C ILE A 91 -6.01 6.77 7.34
N ALA A 92 -5.57 6.04 6.30
CA ALA A 92 -5.99 4.65 6.07
C ALA A 92 -5.58 3.72 7.22
N TYR A 93 -4.34 3.83 7.71
CA TYR A 93 -3.86 3.04 8.85
C TYR A 93 -4.60 3.37 10.13
N SER A 94 -4.91 4.64 10.37
CA SER A 94 -5.70 5.05 11.53
C SER A 94 -7.12 4.46 11.45
N LEU A 95 -7.76 4.53 10.28
CA LEU A 95 -9.09 3.92 10.05
C LEU A 95 -9.07 2.40 10.25
N ILE A 96 -8.02 1.70 9.80
CA ILE A 96 -7.86 0.25 10.01
C ILE A 96 -7.65 -0.05 11.48
N PHE A 97 -6.80 0.70 12.17
CA PHE A 97 -6.56 0.54 13.60
C PHE A 97 -7.84 0.70 14.44
N LEU A 98 -8.74 1.61 14.03
CA LEU A 98 -10.03 1.80 14.70
C LEU A 98 -11.09 0.74 14.32
N SER A 99 -11.06 0.21 13.08
CA SER A 99 -12.13 -0.65 12.54
C SER A 99 -11.84 -2.16 12.59
N VAL A 100 -10.56 -2.57 12.54
CA VAL A 100 -10.16 -3.98 12.46
C VAL A 100 -9.69 -4.46 13.83
N SER A 101 -10.26 -5.58 14.29
CA SER A 101 -9.83 -6.25 15.53
C SER A 101 -8.46 -6.93 15.34
N GLU A 102 -7.68 -7.02 16.42
CA GLU A 102 -6.26 -7.39 16.47
C GLU A 102 -5.88 -8.75 15.83
N TRP A 103 -6.87 -9.64 15.64
CA TRP A 103 -6.68 -11.01 15.12
C TRP A 103 -7.43 -11.31 13.82
N ALA A 104 -8.10 -10.32 13.21
CA ALA A 104 -8.93 -10.52 12.02
C ALA A 104 -8.14 -10.97 10.77
N PHE A 105 -6.81 -10.83 10.78
CA PHE A 105 -5.93 -11.28 9.68
C PHE A 105 -5.65 -12.79 9.67
N VAL A 106 -5.78 -13.48 10.82
CA VAL A 106 -5.27 -14.86 10.98
C VAL A 106 -6.37 -15.84 11.40
N HIS A 107 -7.34 -15.40 12.19
CA HIS A 107 -8.40 -16.26 12.71
C HIS A 107 -9.79 -15.70 12.46
N PRO A 108 -10.80 -16.56 12.15
CA PRO A 108 -12.19 -16.17 12.18
C PRO A 108 -12.53 -15.68 13.60
N THR A 109 -12.74 -14.37 13.73
CA THR A 109 -12.85 -13.74 15.05
C THR A 109 -14.29 -13.27 15.26
N GLU A 110 -14.94 -13.76 16.32
CA GLU A 110 -16.27 -13.28 16.76
C GLU A 110 -16.18 -12.12 17.76
N GLN A 111 -14.97 -11.69 18.11
CA GLN A 111 -14.73 -10.62 19.07
C GLN A 111 -15.26 -9.28 18.55
N PRO A 112 -15.94 -8.49 19.39
CA PRO A 112 -16.37 -7.16 19.03
C PRO A 112 -15.16 -6.31 18.68
N SER A 113 -15.31 -5.54 17.61
CA SER A 113 -14.35 -4.54 17.14
C SER A 113 -13.92 -3.62 18.29
N ARG A 114 -12.65 -3.22 18.35
CA ARG A 114 -12.11 -2.45 19.48
C ARG A 114 -12.89 -1.15 19.74
N LEU A 115 -13.40 -0.45 18.71
CA LEU A 115 -14.17 0.80 18.86
C LEU A 115 -15.35 0.97 17.87
N ILE A 116 -15.22 0.56 16.60
CA ILE A 116 -16.26 0.75 15.55
C ILE A 116 -16.55 -0.60 14.87
N GLN A 117 -17.83 -0.99 14.76
CA GLN A 117 -18.22 -2.18 13.99
C GLN A 117 -17.80 -2.04 12.52
N PRO A 118 -17.10 -3.03 11.91
CA PRO A 118 -16.74 -2.99 10.51
C PRO A 118 -18.01 -3.00 9.68
N SER A 119 -18.26 -1.88 9.00
CA SER A 119 -19.34 -1.76 8.03
C SER A 119 -18.78 -1.88 6.61
N VAL A 120 -19.61 -2.38 5.70
CA VAL A 120 -19.26 -2.51 4.28
C VAL A 120 -18.77 -1.17 3.71
N ILE A 121 -19.44 -0.07 4.07
CA ILE A 121 -19.11 1.28 3.59
C ILE A 121 -17.72 1.72 4.08
N LEU A 122 -17.37 1.45 5.34
CA LEU A 122 -16.05 1.78 5.89
C LEU A 122 -14.93 0.98 5.22
N CYS A 123 -15.16 -0.31 4.95
CA CYS A 123 -14.16 -1.14 4.27
C CYS A 123 -13.93 -0.66 2.82
N LEU A 124 -15.00 -0.32 2.12
CA LEU A 124 -14.93 0.21 0.76
C LEU A 124 -14.26 1.59 0.71
N SER A 125 -14.49 2.46 1.69
CA SER A 125 -13.82 3.78 1.75
C SER A 125 -12.33 3.65 2.05
N ILE A 126 -11.92 2.75 2.94
CA ILE A 126 -10.50 2.45 3.19
C ILE A 126 -9.82 1.91 1.93
N SER A 127 -10.46 0.97 1.22
CA SER A 127 -9.97 0.47 -0.07
C SER A 127 -9.77 1.59 -1.09
N PHE A 128 -10.72 2.52 -1.18
CA PHE A 128 -10.59 3.67 -2.07
C PHE A 128 -9.40 4.56 -1.69
N ILE A 129 -9.22 4.86 -0.40
CA ILE A 129 -8.08 5.65 0.10
C ILE A 129 -6.75 4.94 -0.18
N PHE A 130 -6.70 3.62 -0.07
CA PHE A 130 -5.51 2.84 -0.43
C PHE A 130 -5.17 2.96 -1.91
N GLY A 131 -6.16 2.95 -2.80
CA GLY A 131 -5.95 3.25 -4.22
C GLY A 131 -5.39 4.66 -4.43
N LEU A 132 -5.92 5.68 -3.74
CA LEU A 132 -5.35 7.02 -3.83
C LEU A 132 -3.88 7.05 -3.36
N ALA A 133 -3.56 6.33 -2.29
CA ALA A 133 -2.20 6.25 -1.75
C ALA A 133 -1.23 5.50 -2.68
N ASP A 134 -1.64 4.37 -3.26
CA ASP A 134 -0.79 3.57 -4.16
C ASP A 134 -0.40 4.39 -5.41
N ALA A 135 -1.34 5.09 -6.03
CA ALA A 135 -1.04 6.03 -7.12
C ALA A 135 0.01 7.10 -6.74
N CYS A 136 -0.04 7.64 -5.51
CA CYS A 136 0.96 8.62 -5.04
C CYS A 136 2.35 7.98 -4.90
N VAL A 137 2.40 6.77 -4.34
CA VAL A 137 3.62 5.98 -4.14
C VAL A 137 4.22 5.55 -5.48
N MET A 138 3.39 5.09 -6.41
CA MET A 138 3.75 4.72 -7.78
C MET A 138 4.38 5.90 -8.53
N THR A 139 3.76 7.08 -8.42
CA THR A 139 4.25 8.32 -9.02
C THR A 139 5.58 8.74 -8.40
N ALA A 140 5.66 8.76 -7.07
CA ALA A 140 6.89 9.07 -6.35
C ALA A 140 8.03 8.14 -6.76
N ARG A 141 7.81 6.81 -6.75
CA ARG A 141 8.80 5.82 -7.20
C ARG A 141 9.30 6.09 -8.61
N THR A 142 8.39 6.39 -9.55
CA THR A 142 8.76 6.66 -10.94
C THR A 142 9.68 7.88 -11.04
N VAL A 143 9.39 8.94 -10.28
CA VAL A 143 10.23 10.14 -10.21
C VAL A 143 11.57 9.85 -9.52
N ILE A 144 11.59 9.10 -8.42
CA ILE A 144 12.83 8.68 -7.74
C ILE A 144 13.70 7.88 -8.71
N CYS A 145 13.15 6.90 -9.41
CA CYS A 145 13.90 6.08 -10.37
C CYS A 145 14.50 6.94 -11.50
N ALA A 146 13.75 7.94 -11.99
CA ALA A 146 14.22 8.86 -13.02
C ALA A 146 15.34 9.79 -12.53
N VAL A 147 15.31 10.24 -11.28
CA VAL A 147 16.32 11.13 -10.69
C VAL A 147 17.56 10.35 -10.22
N ALA A 148 17.40 9.12 -9.72
CA ALA A 148 18.48 8.32 -9.15
C ALA A 148 19.54 7.91 -10.19
N MET A 149 19.10 7.45 -11.37
CA MET A 149 19.98 7.16 -12.51
C MET A 149 19.28 7.49 -13.84
N PRO A 150 19.37 8.74 -14.34
CA PRO A 150 18.66 9.17 -15.54
C PRO A 150 19.06 8.38 -16.80
N GLU A 151 20.33 7.97 -16.90
CA GLU A 151 20.84 7.18 -18.04
C GLU A 151 20.29 5.74 -18.09
N ARG A 152 19.86 5.19 -16.95
CA ARG A 152 19.43 3.78 -16.81
C ARG A 152 18.07 3.64 -16.12
N ARG A 153 17.18 4.61 -16.32
CA ARG A 153 15.87 4.71 -15.65
C ARG A 153 15.04 3.42 -15.75
N ASP A 154 15.05 2.75 -16.91
CA ASP A 154 14.27 1.53 -17.14
C ASP A 154 14.83 0.35 -16.30
N GLN A 155 16.16 0.27 -16.17
CA GLN A 155 16.81 -0.74 -15.34
C GLN A 155 16.54 -0.50 -13.85
N VAL A 156 16.59 0.76 -13.41
CA VAL A 156 16.30 1.13 -12.02
C VAL A 156 14.83 0.87 -11.67
N PHE A 157 13.92 1.12 -12.61
CA PHE A 157 12.50 0.81 -12.44
C PHE A 157 12.24 -0.70 -12.38
N ALA A 158 12.91 -1.49 -13.21
CA ALA A 158 12.83 -2.95 -13.14
C ALA A 158 13.35 -3.48 -11.79
N VAL A 159 14.47 -2.94 -11.30
CA VAL A 159 15.06 -3.30 -10.00
C VAL A 159 14.13 -2.93 -8.84
N SER A 160 13.45 -1.77 -8.90
CA SER A 160 12.51 -1.37 -7.84
C SER A 160 11.31 -2.31 -7.77
N LYS A 161 10.76 -2.73 -8.91
CA LYS A 161 9.70 -3.74 -8.96
C LYS A 161 10.14 -5.10 -8.45
N LEU A 162 11.38 -5.51 -8.73
CA LEU A 162 11.92 -6.78 -8.22
C LEU A 162 11.96 -6.77 -6.68
N HIS A 163 12.50 -5.71 -6.07
CA HIS A 163 12.50 -5.57 -4.61
C HIS A 163 11.08 -5.52 -4.04
N GLN A 164 10.18 -4.79 -4.71
CA GLN A 164 8.78 -4.72 -4.31
C GLN A 164 8.15 -6.13 -4.29
N SER A 165 8.29 -6.90 -5.37
CA SER A 165 7.72 -8.24 -5.48
C SER A 165 8.33 -9.23 -4.49
N LEU A 166 9.64 -9.13 -4.24
CA LEU A 166 10.33 -9.97 -3.27
C LEU A 166 9.80 -9.70 -1.86
N SER A 167 9.65 -8.41 -1.51
CA SER A 167 9.11 -7.99 -0.23
C SER A 167 7.65 -8.43 -0.05
N SER A 168 6.79 -8.25 -1.05
CA SER A 168 5.41 -8.74 -1.01
C SER A 168 5.34 -10.27 -0.85
N ALA A 169 6.22 -11.02 -1.52
CA ALA A 169 6.30 -12.47 -1.39
C ALA A 169 6.70 -12.89 0.04
N ILE A 170 7.78 -12.29 0.59
CA ILE A 170 8.19 -12.51 1.98
C ILE A 170 7.02 -12.24 2.92
N MET A 171 6.31 -11.13 2.69
CA MET A 171 5.17 -10.74 3.50
C MET A 171 4.06 -11.80 3.48
N PHE A 172 3.74 -12.39 2.32
CA PHE A 172 2.76 -13.48 2.25
C PHE A 172 3.19 -14.73 3.01
N PHE A 173 4.48 -15.06 3.02
CA PHE A 173 4.99 -16.17 3.82
C PHE A 173 4.99 -15.89 5.33
N THR A 174 5.19 -14.64 5.75
CA THR A 174 5.21 -14.26 7.17
C THR A 174 3.84 -13.88 7.74
N THR A 175 2.85 -13.60 6.88
CA THR A 175 1.47 -13.25 7.27
C THR A 175 0.86 -14.20 8.31
N PRO A 176 1.00 -15.53 8.24
CA PRO A 176 0.39 -16.44 9.22
C PRO A 176 0.96 -16.30 10.64
N ALA A 177 2.15 -15.72 10.78
CA ALA A 177 2.87 -15.58 12.04
C ALA A 177 2.82 -14.16 12.63
N MET A 178 2.21 -13.19 11.94
CA MET A 178 2.24 -11.77 12.33
C MET A 178 0.83 -11.23 12.61
N SER A 179 0.64 -10.62 13.79
CA SER A 179 -0.61 -9.96 14.20
C SER A 179 -0.78 -8.56 13.60
N VAL A 180 -1.99 -8.01 13.65
CA VAL A 180 -2.34 -6.68 13.10
C VAL A 180 -1.44 -5.57 13.65
N THR A 181 -1.17 -5.62 14.95
CA THR A 181 -0.39 -4.62 15.68
C THR A 181 1.07 -4.61 15.24
N ASN A 182 1.64 -5.80 14.97
CA ASN A 182 3.01 -5.92 14.47
C ASN A 182 3.14 -5.36 13.06
N PHE A 183 2.10 -5.52 12.22
CA PHE A 183 2.08 -4.94 10.89
C PHE A 183 2.02 -3.42 10.90
N ILE A 184 1.10 -2.85 11.68
CA ILE A 184 0.97 -1.38 11.79
C ILE A 184 2.24 -0.77 12.41
N ALA A 185 2.85 -1.43 13.39
CA ALA A 185 4.12 -0.98 13.97
C ALA A 185 5.28 -1.04 12.96
N LEU A 186 5.30 -2.03 12.07
CA LEU A 186 6.36 -2.21 11.07
C LEU A 186 6.19 -1.31 9.84
N LEU A 187 4.97 -0.82 9.59
CA LEU A 187 4.63 0.08 8.47
C LEU A 187 4.49 1.55 8.88
N GLY A 188 4.21 1.82 10.16
CA GLY A 188 4.10 3.16 10.73
C GLY A 188 5.37 3.68 11.41
N GLY A 189 6.41 2.85 11.52
CA GLY A 189 7.73 3.20 12.06
C GLY A 189 8.70 3.77 11.03
#